data_AF-A0A7S0G4C7-F1
#
_entry.id   AF-A0A7S0G4C7-F1
#
_cell.length_a   1.000
_cell.length_b   1.000
_cell.length_c   1.000
_cell.angle_alpha   90.00
_cell.angle_beta   90.00
_cell.angle_gamma   90.00
#
_symmetry.space_group_name_H-M   'P 1'
#
loop_
_entity.id
_entity.type
_entity.pdbx_description
1 polymer ?
#
loop_
_entity_poly.entity_id
_entity_poly.type
_entity_poly.pdbx_seq_one_letter_code
_entity_poly.pdbx_strand_id
1 'polypeptide(L)'
;MSVIHGQNFLMVPGPTNVPDRVQRAMHRNSSDHRAPDFPEITHSVLKDLKKVFCTETGRAFVFSATGTGMWESGLTNCLNPGDSILTVRLGQFSHLWIDMMERLGFNPIVL
;
A
#
# COMPACT_ATOMS: atom_id res chain seq x y z
N MET A 1 -6.95 -35.45 -10.03
CA MET A 1 -7.01 -34.01 -9.70
C MET A 1 -8.33 -33.75 -9.01
N SER A 2 -8.30 -33.25 -7.77
CA SER A 2 -9.53 -32.89 -7.05
C SER A 2 -10.12 -31.64 -7.71
N VAL A 3 -11.34 -31.75 -8.24
CA VAL A 3 -12.11 -30.59 -8.69
C VAL A 3 -12.62 -29.91 -7.43
N ILE A 4 -12.05 -28.75 -7.08
CA ILE A 4 -12.53 -27.95 -5.96
C ILE A 4 -13.90 -27.39 -6.37
N HIS A 5 -14.95 -27.79 -5.66
CA HIS A 5 -16.31 -27.29 -5.88
C HIS A 5 -16.50 -26.01 -5.05
N GLY A 6 -16.79 -24.88 -5.70
CA GLY A 6 -17.06 -23.59 -5.04
C GLY A 6 -15.86 -22.65 -4.96
N GLN A 7 -16.04 -21.50 -4.30
CA GLN A 7 -14.94 -20.55 -4.05
C GLN A 7 -14.19 -20.92 -2.77
N ASN A 8 -12.85 -20.89 -2.83
CA ASN A 8 -12.02 -21.00 -1.64
C ASN A 8 -12.12 -19.72 -0.81
N PHE A 9 -12.56 -19.81 0.45
CA PHE A 9 -12.66 -18.66 1.33
C PHE A 9 -11.37 -18.44 2.11
N LEU A 10 -10.80 -17.24 1.99
CA LEU A 10 -9.63 -16.84 2.75
C LEU A 10 -10.05 -16.30 4.14
N MET A 11 -9.82 -17.11 5.18
CA MET A 11 -10.10 -16.77 6.59
C MET A 11 -8.83 -16.36 7.36
N VAL A 12 -7.85 -15.80 6.64
CA VAL A 12 -6.60 -15.26 7.18
C VAL A 12 -6.70 -13.72 7.27
N PRO A 13 -5.84 -13.02 8.05
CA PRO A 13 -5.86 -11.56 8.14
C PRO A 13 -5.51 -10.83 6.82
N GLY A 14 -5.13 -11.58 5.79
CA GLY A 14 -4.89 -11.10 4.43
C GLY A 14 -4.10 -12.13 3.63
N PRO A 15 -4.25 -12.16 2.29
CA PRO A 15 -5.20 -11.39 1.48
C PRO A 15 -6.66 -11.88 1.65
N THR A 16 -7.62 -11.15 1.07
CA THR A 16 -9.05 -11.52 1.04
C THR A 16 -9.48 -11.88 -0.38
N ASN A 17 -10.64 -12.54 -0.52
CA ASN A 17 -11.21 -12.85 -1.82
C ASN A 17 -11.58 -11.56 -2.58
N VAL A 18 -11.04 -11.42 -3.80
CA VAL A 18 -11.30 -10.26 -4.65
C VAL A 18 -12.69 -10.40 -5.30
N PRO A 19 -13.57 -9.39 -5.22
CA PRO A 19 -14.88 -9.46 -5.88
C PRO A 19 -14.76 -9.69 -7.39
N ASP A 20 -15.63 -10.53 -7.98
CA ASP A 20 -15.54 -10.93 -9.40
C ASP A 20 -15.52 -9.73 -10.37
N ARG A 21 -16.21 -8.63 -10.03
CA ARG A 21 -16.19 -7.40 -10.84
C ARG A 21 -14.79 -6.79 -10.96
N VAL A 22 -13.98 -6.91 -9.92
CA VAL A 22 -12.59 -6.42 -9.87
C VAL A 22 -11.68 -7.39 -10.61
N GLN A 23 -11.86 -8.70 -10.43
CA GLN A 23 -11.14 -9.72 -11.21
C GLN A 23 -11.34 -9.54 -12.72
N ARG A 24 -12.58 -9.32 -13.16
CA ARG A 24 -12.89 -9.02 -14.57
C ARG A 24 -12.24 -7.73 -15.06
N ALA A 25 -12.11 -6.71 -14.21
CA ALA A 25 -11.42 -5.48 -14.57
C ALA A 25 -9.90 -5.70 -14.73
N MET A 26 -9.29 -6.54 -13.88
CA MET A 26 -7.87 -6.90 -13.97
C MET A 26 -7.53 -7.76 -15.20
N HIS A 27 -8.49 -8.53 -15.73
CA HIS A 27 -8.31 -9.32 -16.96
C HIS A 27 -8.35 -8.50 -18.26
N ARG A 28 -8.56 -7.18 -18.19
CA ARG A 28 -8.49 -6.32 -19.38
C ARG A 28 -7.05 -6.24 -19.88
N ASN A 29 -6.89 -6.14 -21.20
CA ASN A 29 -5.58 -5.94 -21.81
C ASN A 29 -4.90 -4.69 -21.23
N SER A 30 -3.59 -4.78 -21.03
CA SER A 30 -2.79 -3.64 -20.59
C SER A 30 -2.91 -2.47 -21.55
N SER A 31 -3.00 -1.27 -20.98
CA SER A 31 -2.99 -0.02 -21.75
C SER A 31 -1.58 0.57 -21.77
N ASP A 32 -1.27 1.37 -22.78
CA ASP A 32 -0.03 2.15 -22.79
C ASP A 32 -0.10 3.24 -21.72
N HIS A 33 0.83 3.20 -20.76
CA HIS A 33 0.93 4.17 -19.66
C HIS A 33 1.25 5.61 -20.13
N ARG A 34 1.68 5.79 -21.38
CA ARG A 34 1.93 7.11 -21.99
C ARG A 34 0.81 7.57 -22.91
N ALA A 35 -0.23 6.76 -23.09
CA ALA A 35 -1.37 7.14 -23.89
C ALA A 35 -2.07 8.37 -23.27
N PRO A 36 -2.62 9.28 -24.11
CA PRO A 36 -3.19 10.55 -23.64
C PRO A 36 -4.41 10.37 -22.73
N ASP A 37 -5.08 9.22 -22.79
CA ASP A 37 -6.24 8.84 -21.98
C ASP A 37 -5.88 8.18 -20.63
N PHE A 38 -4.66 7.67 -20.48
CA PHE A 38 -4.22 7.00 -19.24
C PHE A 38 -4.29 7.88 -17.97
N PRO A 39 -4.05 9.21 -18.02
CA PRO A 39 -4.22 10.07 -16.84
C PRO A 39 -5.64 10.08 -16.28
N GLU A 40 -6.68 9.83 -17.09
CA GLU A 40 -8.07 9.89 -16.63
C GLU A 40 -8.36 8.89 -15.51
N ILE A 41 -7.95 7.63 -15.70
CA ILE A 41 -8.09 6.59 -14.68
C ILE A 41 -7.27 6.91 -13.43
N THR A 42 -6.05 7.41 -13.62
CA THR A 42 -5.15 7.77 -12.51
C THR A 42 -5.75 8.90 -11.67
N HIS A 43 -6.24 9.97 -12.30
CA HIS A 43 -6.87 11.09 -11.59
C HIS A 43 -8.16 10.69 -10.88
N SER A 44 -8.97 9.82 -11.48
CA SER A 44 -10.16 9.28 -10.83
C SER A 44 -9.81 8.52 -9.56
N VAL A 45 -8.82 7.61 -9.62
CA VAL A 45 -8.37 6.82 -8.46
C VAL A 45 -7.83 7.73 -7.35
N LEU A 46 -6.96 8.68 -7.69
CA LEU A 46 -6.39 9.62 -6.72
C LEU A 46 -7.46 10.48 -6.02
N LYS A 47 -8.50 10.88 -6.75
CA LYS A 47 -9.64 11.61 -6.18
C LYS A 47 -10.46 10.75 -5.22
N ASP A 48 -10.75 9.51 -5.60
CA ASP A 48 -11.56 8.60 -4.78
C ASP A 48 -10.82 8.11 -3.53
N LEU A 49 -9.48 7.97 -3.58
CA LEU A 49 -8.67 7.65 -2.41
C LEU A 49 -8.82 8.69 -1.28
N LYS A 50 -9.02 9.98 -1.61
CA LYS A 50 -9.28 11.01 -0.59
C LYS A 50 -10.54 10.71 0.23
N LYS A 51 -11.57 10.13 -0.42
CA LYS A 51 -12.81 9.71 0.26
C LYS A 51 -12.57 8.52 1.18
N VAL A 52 -11.78 7.54 0.74
CA VAL A 52 -11.43 6.35 1.53
C VAL A 52 -10.64 6.72 2.78
N PHE A 53 -9.70 7.65 2.65
CA PHE A 53 -8.89 8.15 3.78
C PHE A 53 -9.53 9.32 4.54
N CYS A 54 -10.78 9.69 4.22
CA CYS A 54 -11.51 10.78 4.87
C CYS A 54 -10.72 12.09 4.96
N THR A 55 -10.04 12.51 3.89
CA THR A 55 -9.22 13.73 3.85
C THR A 55 -9.67 14.71 2.78
N GLU A 56 -9.75 15.98 3.14
CA GLU A 56 -10.10 17.07 2.20
C GLU A 56 -8.86 17.67 1.55
N THR A 57 -7.77 17.83 2.31
CA THR A 57 -6.55 18.53 1.90
C THR A 57 -5.38 17.62 1.59
N GLY A 58 -5.37 16.38 2.11
CA GLY A 58 -4.28 15.43 1.91
C GLY A 58 -4.04 15.11 0.42
N ARG A 59 -2.80 14.83 0.04
CA ARG A 59 -2.45 14.40 -1.32
C ARG A 59 -2.33 12.88 -1.35
N ALA A 60 -3.12 12.23 -2.19
CA ALA A 60 -3.01 10.80 -2.43
C ALA A 60 -1.86 10.49 -3.39
N PHE A 61 -1.18 9.37 -3.15
CA PHE A 61 -0.16 8.79 -4.01
C PHE A 61 -0.43 7.30 -4.18
N VAL A 62 -0.08 6.74 -5.33
CA VAL A 62 -0.16 5.31 -5.62
C VAL A 62 1.19 4.86 -6.12
N PHE A 63 1.70 3.79 -5.54
CA PHE A 63 2.99 3.21 -5.90
C PHE A 63 2.79 1.76 -6.33
N SER A 64 3.61 1.30 -7.26
CA SER A 64 3.69 -0.10 -7.67
C SER A 64 4.47 -0.92 -6.64
N ALA A 65 3.95 -1.01 -5.42
CA ALA A 65 4.54 -1.71 -4.30
C ALA A 65 3.46 -2.32 -3.39
N THR A 66 3.87 -3.19 -2.47
CA THR A 66 3.00 -3.67 -1.39
C THR A 66 2.91 -2.62 -0.27
N GLY A 67 2.11 -2.88 0.77
CA GLY A 67 1.99 -1.98 1.92
C GLY A 67 3.32 -1.65 2.59
N THR A 68 4.28 -2.58 2.62
CA THR A 68 5.62 -2.35 3.19
C THR A 68 6.42 -1.31 2.40
N GLY A 69 6.23 -1.20 1.09
CA GLY A 69 6.86 -0.12 0.31
C GLY A 69 6.37 1.27 0.73
N MET A 70 5.14 1.37 1.26
CA MET A 70 4.59 2.65 1.75
C MET A 70 5.21 3.07 3.07
N TRP A 71 5.64 2.11 3.90
CA TRP A 71 6.43 2.40 5.08
C TRP A 71 7.75 3.07 4.72
N GLU A 72 8.48 2.48 3.78
CA GLU A 72 9.76 3.02 3.29
C GLU A 72 9.57 4.38 2.61
N SER A 73 8.55 4.50 1.75
CA SER A 73 8.24 5.75 1.06
C SER A 73 7.92 6.88 2.05
N GLY A 74 7.14 6.59 3.09
CA GLY A 74 6.81 7.56 4.13
C GLY A 74 8.02 8.00 4.95
N LEU A 75 8.93 7.08 5.28
CA LEU A 75 10.16 7.42 6.00
C LEU A 75 11.13 8.24 5.13
N THR A 76 11.45 7.74 3.95
CA THR A 76 12.49 8.31 3.07
C THR A 76 12.12 9.64 2.43
N ASN A 77 10.83 9.96 2.29
CA ASN A 77 10.39 11.24 1.73
C ASN A 77 10.13 12.31 2.80
N CYS A 78 10.07 11.94 4.08
CA CYS A 78 9.71 12.86 5.16
C CYS A 78 10.85 13.11 6.15
N LEU A 79 11.92 12.32 6.12
CA LEU A 79 13.01 12.35 7.10
C LEU A 79 14.38 12.27 6.40
N ASN A 80 15.42 12.69 7.10
CA ASN A 80 16.81 12.58 6.68
C ASN A 80 17.55 11.49 7.47
N PRO A 81 18.56 10.81 6.88
CA PRO A 81 19.41 9.89 7.61
C PRO A 81 19.99 10.55 8.88
N GLY A 82 19.95 9.82 10.00
CA GLY A 82 20.34 10.30 11.32
C GLY A 82 19.22 10.95 12.16
N ASP A 83 18.05 11.24 11.57
CA ASP A 83 16.92 11.77 12.33
C ASP A 83 16.43 10.78 13.40
N SER A 84 16.06 11.31 14.57
CA SER A 84 15.46 10.54 15.66
C SER A 84 13.94 10.41 15.48
N ILE A 85 13.41 9.19 15.64
CA ILE A 85 11.99 8.89 15.42
C ILE A 85 11.40 8.28 16.68
N LEU A 86 10.40 8.91 17.30
CA LEU A 86 9.64 8.27 18.37
C LEU A 86 8.66 7.24 17.79
N THR A 87 8.70 6.01 18.31
CA THR A 87 7.86 4.91 17.81
C THR A 87 7.47 3.98 18.96
N VAL A 88 6.39 3.22 18.79
CA VAL A 88 5.86 2.31 19.81
C VAL A 88 5.84 0.89 19.27
N ARG A 89 6.35 -0.08 20.03
CA ARG A 89 6.33 -1.49 19.62
C ARG A 89 5.06 -2.19 20.14
N LEU A 90 4.10 -2.41 19.25
CA LEU A 90 2.80 -3.03 19.53
C LEU A 90 2.57 -4.37 18.83
N GLY A 91 3.60 -4.95 18.22
CA GLY A 91 3.55 -6.26 17.57
C GLY A 91 4.39 -6.35 16.31
N GLN A 92 4.12 -7.37 15.50
CA GLN A 92 4.98 -7.74 14.36
C GLN A 92 5.18 -6.60 13.36
N PHE A 93 4.13 -5.87 12.97
CA PHE A 93 4.27 -4.80 11.99
C PHE A 93 5.13 -3.64 12.50
N SER A 94 4.92 -3.20 13.75
CA SER A 94 5.78 -2.17 14.37
C SER A 94 7.22 -2.65 14.52
N HIS A 95 7.45 -3.93 14.83
CA HIS A 95 8.80 -4.49 14.92
C HIS A 95 9.52 -4.44 13.58
N LEU A 96 8.86 -4.84 12.49
CA LEU A 96 9.41 -4.77 11.13
C LEU A 96 9.61 -3.33 10.65
N TRP A 97 8.74 -2.41 11.05
CA TRP A 97 8.88 -1.01 10.69
C TRP A 97 10.06 -0.35 11.42
N ILE A 98 10.30 -0.70 12.70
CA ILE A 98 11.48 -0.26 13.46
C ILE A 98 12.77 -0.82 12.84
N ASP A 99 12.82 -2.10 12.49
CA ASP A 99 13.97 -2.70 11.78
C ASP A 99 14.27 -1.94 10.47
N MET A 100 13.24 -1.60 9.70
CA MET A 100 13.38 -0.78 8.51
C MET A 100 13.95 0.62 8.81
N MET A 101 13.52 1.27 9.90
CA MET A 101 14.05 2.58 10.30
C MET A 101 15.56 2.51 10.55
N GLU A 102 16.02 1.51 11.29
CA GLU A 102 17.46 1.31 11.59
C GLU A 102 18.26 1.04 10.31
N ARG A 103 17.75 0.20 9.41
CA ARG A 103 18.39 -0.13 8.13
C ARG A 103 18.47 1.06 7.17
N LEU A 104 17.53 1.99 7.26
CA LEU A 104 17.54 3.25 6.51
C LEU A 104 18.43 4.32 7.17
N GLY A 105 19.06 4.03 8.31
CA GLY A 105 19.98 4.93 8.99
C GLY A 105 19.30 5.97 9.88
N PHE A 106 18.08 5.72 10.33
CA PHE A 106 17.41 6.55 11.34
C PHE A 106 17.68 6.05 12.76
N ASN A 107 17.38 6.88 13.76
CA ASN A 107 17.58 6.59 15.18
C ASN A 107 16.22 6.42 15.90
N PRO A 108 15.57 5.24 15.84
CA PRO A 108 14.28 5.04 16.50
C PRO A 108 14.41 5.02 18.02
N ILE A 109 13.63 5.86 18.70
CA ILE A 109 13.41 5.84 20.14
C ILE A 109 12.14 5.03 20.38
N VAL A 110 12.30 3.80 20.86
CA VAL A 110 11.20 2.84 21.02
C VAL A 110 10.60 2.94 22.42
N LEU A 111 9.28 3.17 22.47
CA LEU A 111 8.43 3.05 23.66
C LEU A 111 7.81 1.66 23.76
#